data_AF-A0A416CVN3-F1
#
_entry.id   AF-A0A416CVN3-F1
#
_cell.length_a   1.000
_cell.length_b   1.000
_cell.length_c   1.000
_cell.angle_alpha   90.00
_cell.angle_beta   90.00
_cell.angle_gamma   90.00
#
_symmetry.space_group_name_H-M   'P 1'
#
loop_
_entity.id
_entity.type
_entity.pdbx_description
1 polymer ?
#
loop_
_entity_poly.entity_id
_entity_poly.type
_entity_poly.pdbx_seq_one_letter_code
_entity_poly.pdbx_strand_id
1 'polypeptide(L)'
;MSIIKRQRLQDTLNKNVIPSKISIEECDFTVRTHNCLKRAGINILGDIKSVEQLHNVRNLGKRSVNEVIDKLREYGIELPESEGQNESRVESER
;
A
#
# COMPACT_ATOMS: atom_id res chain seq x y z
N MET A 1 -23.73 29.97 -1.33
CA MET A 1 -23.55 29.26 -0.04
C MET A 1 -23.62 27.77 -0.29
N SER A 2 -22.49 27.15 -0.62
CA SER A 2 -22.42 25.70 -0.84
C SER A 2 -22.32 25.02 0.52
N ILE A 3 -23.47 24.58 1.01
CA ILE A 3 -23.56 23.72 2.18
C ILE A 3 -23.26 22.30 1.68
N ILE A 4 -22.46 21.57 2.46
CA ILE A 4 -22.18 20.13 2.33
C ILE A 4 -21.11 19.77 1.27
N LYS A 5 -19.86 20.14 1.56
CA LYS A 5 -18.70 19.32 1.21
C LYS A 5 -18.15 18.69 2.48
N ARG A 6 -17.74 17.43 2.35
CA ARG A 6 -17.01 16.60 3.35
C ARG A 6 -17.88 15.71 4.24
N GLN A 7 -18.54 14.75 3.61
CA GLN A 7 -18.68 13.43 4.23
C GLN A 7 -17.65 12.49 3.57
N ARG A 8 -16.35 12.69 3.83
CA ARG A 8 -15.39 11.58 3.77
C ARG A 8 -15.38 10.99 5.16
N LEU A 9 -16.29 10.05 5.38
CA LEU A 9 -16.33 9.24 6.59
C LEU A 9 -14.98 8.56 6.76
N GLN A 10 -14.52 8.61 7.99
CA GLN A 10 -13.23 8.13 8.40
C GLN A 10 -13.31 6.62 8.54
N ASP A 11 -12.92 5.88 7.52
CA ASP A 11 -12.59 4.46 7.69
C ASP A 11 -11.14 4.36 8.19
N THR A 12 -10.92 4.90 9.39
CA THR A 12 -9.68 4.74 10.17
C THR A 12 -9.97 3.84 11.37
N LEU A 13 -10.63 2.70 11.15
CA LEU A 13 -11.04 1.79 12.22
C LEU A 13 -10.19 0.51 12.24
N ASN A 14 -8.98 0.65 12.81
CA ASN A 14 -8.41 -0.21 13.87
C ASN A 14 -6.88 -0.10 13.95
N LYS A 15 -6.38 0.93 14.62
CA LYS A 15 -4.94 1.09 14.99
C LYS A 15 -4.50 0.18 16.15
N ASN A 16 -4.92 -1.08 16.14
CA ASN A 16 -4.40 -2.10 17.06
C ASN A 16 -4.02 -3.40 16.35
N VAL A 17 -3.95 -3.36 15.01
CA VAL A 17 -3.43 -4.46 14.21
C VAL A 17 -1.93 -4.29 14.13
N ILE A 18 -1.19 -5.32 14.56
CA ILE A 18 0.27 -5.39 14.41
C ILE A 18 0.53 -5.63 12.92
N PRO A 19 0.98 -4.63 12.16
CA PRO A 19 0.99 -4.75 10.70
C PRO A 19 2.07 -5.75 10.21
N SER A 20 3.04 -6.07 11.08
CA SER A 20 4.01 -7.15 10.89
C SER A 20 3.44 -8.56 11.05
N LYS A 21 2.16 -8.74 11.39
CA LYS A 21 1.47 -10.05 11.40
C LYS A 21 0.44 -10.22 10.28
N ILE A 22 0.15 -9.17 9.51
CA ILE A 22 -0.85 -9.23 8.44
C ILE A 22 -0.30 -10.03 7.26
N SER A 23 -1.03 -11.05 6.85
CA SER A 23 -0.68 -11.88 5.69
C SER A 23 -1.11 -11.20 4.39
N ILE A 24 -0.36 -11.41 3.31
CA ILE A 24 -0.73 -10.90 1.97
C ILE A 24 -2.05 -11.49 1.45
N GLU A 25 -2.54 -12.57 2.07
CA GLU A 25 -3.82 -13.21 1.76
C GLU A 25 -5.02 -12.47 2.39
N GLU A 26 -4.80 -11.76 3.51
CA GLU A 26 -5.81 -10.89 4.13
C GLU A 26 -5.88 -9.52 3.44
N CYS A 27 -4.87 -9.20 2.63
CA CYS A 27 -4.85 -8.02 1.81
C CYS A 27 -5.54 -8.31 0.48
N ASP A 28 -6.50 -7.46 0.09
CA ASP A 28 -7.15 -7.50 -1.23
C ASP A 28 -6.21 -7.02 -2.36
N PHE A 29 -5.09 -7.72 -2.55
CA PHE A 29 -4.18 -7.49 -3.66
C PHE A 29 -4.74 -8.06 -4.96
N THR A 30 -4.29 -7.51 -6.09
CA THR A 30 -4.56 -8.18 -7.37
C THR A 30 -3.87 -9.54 -7.41
N VAL A 31 -4.47 -10.49 -8.15
CA VAL A 31 -3.93 -11.85 -8.33
C VAL A 31 -2.46 -11.83 -8.77
N ARG A 32 -2.06 -10.85 -9.58
CA ARG A 32 -0.67 -10.66 -10.01
C ARG A 32 0.23 -10.28 -8.84
N THR A 33 -0.16 -9.27 -8.07
CA THR A 33 0.61 -8.77 -6.91
C THR A 33 0.77 -9.87 -5.87
N HIS A 34 -0.33 -10.53 -5.47
CA HIS A 34 -0.30 -11.68 -4.56
C HIS A 34 0.64 -12.80 -5.06
N ASN A 35 0.50 -13.22 -6.32
CA ASN A 35 1.31 -14.31 -6.86
C ASN A 35 2.79 -13.95 -6.99
N CYS A 36 3.12 -12.69 -7.23
CA CYS A 36 4.51 -12.23 -7.27
C CYS A 36 5.13 -12.22 -5.87
N LEU A 37 4.42 -11.69 -4.87
CA LEU A 37 4.86 -11.68 -3.47
C LEU A 37 5.04 -13.10 -2.93
N LYS A 38 4.05 -13.99 -3.13
CA LYS A 38 4.09 -15.39 -2.69
C LYS A 38 5.26 -16.16 -3.32
N ARG A 39 5.56 -15.92 -4.60
CA ARG A 39 6.72 -16.53 -5.29
C ARG A 39 8.06 -15.95 -4.85
N ALA A 40 8.08 -14.71 -4.37
CA ALA A 40 9.24 -14.09 -3.76
C ALA A 40 9.47 -14.57 -2.30
N GLY A 41 8.56 -15.39 -1.76
CA GLY A 41 8.60 -15.83 -0.37
C GLY A 41 8.08 -14.79 0.63
N ILE A 42 7.43 -13.73 0.14
CA ILE A 42 6.81 -12.69 0.97
C ILE A 42 5.39 -13.13 1.27
N ASN A 43 5.14 -13.55 2.50
CA ASN A 43 3.82 -14.01 2.94
C ASN A 43 3.12 -13.01 3.86
N ILE A 44 3.87 -12.11 4.49
CA ILE A 44 3.36 -11.08 5.40
C ILE A 44 3.85 -9.70 4.98
N LEU A 45 3.09 -8.65 5.33
CA LEU A 45 3.47 -7.26 5.06
C LEU A 45 4.77 -6.86 5.77
N GLY A 46 5.03 -7.44 6.94
CA GLY A 46 6.26 -7.22 7.70
C GLY A 46 7.55 -7.70 7.02
N ASP A 47 7.47 -8.59 6.02
CA ASP A 47 8.63 -9.03 5.25
C ASP A 47 9.09 -7.95 4.25
N ILE A 48 8.27 -6.94 3.98
CA ILE A 48 8.58 -5.86 3.06
C ILE A 48 9.32 -4.75 3.81
N LYS A 49 10.65 -4.70 3.64
CA LYS A 49 11.51 -3.75 4.36
C LYS A 49 11.79 -2.46 3.58
N SER A 50 11.70 -2.48 2.25
CA SER A 50 12.04 -1.32 1.40
C SER A 50 11.35 -1.42 0.04
N VAL A 51 11.14 -0.27 -0.60
CA VAL A 51 10.59 -0.19 -1.97
C VAL A 51 11.52 -0.89 -2.98
N GLU A 52 12.84 -0.78 -2.77
CA GLU A 52 13.84 -1.46 -3.59
C GLU A 52 13.68 -3.00 -3.58
N GLN A 53 13.24 -3.58 -2.45
CA GLN A 53 12.94 -5.02 -2.38
C GLN A 53 11.82 -5.39 -3.35
N LEU A 54 10.78 -4.55 -3.46
CA LEU A 54 9.67 -4.77 -4.38
C LEU A 54 10.12 -4.64 -5.84
N HIS A 55 11.00 -3.69 -6.16
CA HIS A 55 11.58 -3.57 -7.50
C HIS A 55 12.43 -4.77 -7.91
N ASN A 56 13.04 -5.47 -6.94
CA ASN A 56 13.79 -6.70 -7.19
C ASN A 56 12.90 -7.95 -7.34
N VAL A 57 11.60 -7.87 -7.01
CA VAL A 57 10.68 -9.00 -7.22
C VAL A 57 10.43 -9.20 -8.71
N ARG A 58 10.86 -10.36 -9.22
CA ARG A 58 10.67 -10.76 -10.61
C ARG A 58 9.19 -10.76 -10.99
N ASN A 59 8.87 -10.10 -12.11
CA ASN A 59 7.51 -9.92 -12.65
C ASN A 59 6.59 -8.98 -11.84
N LEU A 60 7.12 -8.20 -10.89
CA LEU A 60 6.36 -7.14 -10.24
C LEU A 60 6.37 -5.87 -11.12
N GLY A 61 5.19 -5.43 -11.58
CA GLY A 61 5.05 -4.22 -12.39
C GLY A 61 4.86 -2.97 -11.52
N LYS A 62 5.06 -1.77 -12.10
CA LYS A 62 4.86 -0.49 -11.40
C LYS A 62 3.50 -0.36 -10.69
N ARG A 63 2.43 -0.83 -11.35
CA ARG A 63 1.08 -0.86 -10.76
C ARG A 63 1.01 -1.75 -9.52
N SER A 64 1.58 -2.95 -9.59
CA SER A 64 1.63 -3.88 -8.47
C SER A 64 2.48 -3.35 -7.31
N VAL A 65 3.58 -2.65 -7.62
CA VAL A 65 4.40 -1.98 -6.60
C VAL A 65 3.60 -0.90 -5.88
N ASN A 66 2.90 -0.04 -6.62
CA ASN A 66 2.05 0.99 -6.03
C ASN A 66 0.93 0.40 -5.18
N GLU A 67 0.27 -0.67 -5.64
CA GLU A 67 -0.75 -1.39 -4.85
C GLU A 67 -0.21 -1.84 -3.49
N VAL A 68 1.02 -2.35 -3.46
CA VAL A 68 1.67 -2.77 -2.21
C VAL A 68 1.99 -1.58 -1.31
N ILE A 69 2.55 -0.50 -1.86
CA ILE A 69 2.89 0.71 -1.11
C ILE A 69 1.63 1.36 -0.51
N ASP A 70 0.56 1.48 -1.30
CA ASP A 70 -0.70 2.06 -0.86
C ASP A 70 -1.32 1.23 0.27
N LYS A 71 -1.31 -0.10 0.16
CA LYS A 71 -1.79 -0.99 1.22
C LYS A 71 -0.93 -0.90 2.48
N LEU A 72 0.39 -0.89 2.35
CA LEU A 72 1.29 -0.70 3.50
C LEU A 72 1.00 0.61 4.22
N ARG A 73 0.81 1.71 3.47
CA ARG A 73 0.42 3.03 4.01
C ARG A 73 -0.94 2.99 4.72
N GLU A 74 -1.91 2.25 4.19
CA GLU A 74 -3.24 2.03 4.81
C GLU A 74 -3.11 1.36 6.19
N TYR A 75 -2.18 0.40 6.33
CA TYR A 75 -1.89 -0.26 7.60
C TYR A 75 -0.89 0.50 8.50
N GLY A 76 -0.44 1.69 8.08
CA GLY A 76 0.51 2.51 8.84
C GLY A 76 1.96 2.02 8.79
N ILE A 77 2.32 1.19 7.79
CA ILE A 77 3.72 0.88 7.46
C ILE A 77 4.20 1.89 6.42
N GLU A 78 5.17 2.70 6.80
CA GLU A 78 5.87 3.60 5.89
C GLU A 78 7.17 2.92 5.44
N LEU A 79 7.30 2.69 4.13
CA LEU A 79 8.55 2.25 3.54
C LEU A 79 9.44 3.48 3.28
N PRO A 80 10.77 3.36 3.42
CA PRO A 80 11.68 4.36 2.90
C PRO A 80 11.55 4.38 1.37
N GLU A 81 10.78 5.34 0.88
CA GLU A 81 10.68 5.66 -0.53
C GLU A 81 11.95 6.45 -0.86
N SER A 82 12.83 5.87 -1.68
CA SER A 82 13.98 6.58 -2.21
C SER A 82 13.46 7.78 -3.01
N GLU A 83 13.49 8.94 -2.37
CA GLU A 83 13.15 10.30 -2.81
C GLU A 83 13.03 10.41 -4.35
N GLY A 84 11.80 10.41 -4.89
CA GLY A 84 11.68 10.45 -6.34
C GLY A 84 10.32 10.63 -7.01
N GLN A 85 9.17 10.33 -6.39
CA GLN A 85 7.86 10.47 -7.08
C GLN A 85 6.71 10.88 -6.16
N ASN A 86 6.78 12.11 -5.63
CA ASN A 86 5.59 12.80 -5.13
C ASN A 86 4.96 13.66 -6.23
N GLU A 87 4.16 13.06 -7.11
CA GLU A 87 3.22 13.78 -7.97
C GLU A 87 1.88 13.05 -8.06
N SER A 88 0.92 13.55 -7.29
CA SER A 88 -0.49 13.81 -7.66
C SER A 88 -1.43 13.63 -6.47
N ARG A 89 -1.47 14.64 -5.59
CA ARG A 89 -2.74 15.03 -4.98
C ARG A 89 -3.02 16.50 -5.24
N VAL A 90 -3.18 16.83 -6.51
CA VAL A 90 -4.12 17.87 -6.90
C VAL A 90 -5.47 17.16 -7.04
N GLU A 91 -6.34 17.35 -6.06
CA GLU A 91 -7.73 17.64 -6.38
C GLU A 91 -8.13 18.79 -5.46
N SER A 92 -7.67 19.96 -5.85
CA SER A 92 -8.33 21.21 -5.52
C SER A 92 -9.57 21.30 -6.38
N GLU A 93 -10.71 20.84 -5.86
CA GLU A 93 -11.99 21.36 -6.33
C GLU A 93 -12.77 21.87 -5.11
N ARG A 94 -12.81 23.21 -5.03
CA ARG A 94 -13.82 24.13 -4.46
C ARG A 94 -14.47 23.82 -3.11
#